data_AF-A0A7Y3CN95-F1
#
_entry.id   AF-A0A7Y3CN95-F1
#
_cell.length_a   1.000
_cell.length_b   1.000
_cell.length_c   1.000
_cell.angle_alpha   90.00
_cell.angle_beta   90.00
_cell.angle_gamma   90.00
#
_symmetry.space_group_name_H-M   'P 1'
#
loop_
_entity.id
_entity.type
_entity.pdbx_description
1 polymer ?
#
loop_
_entity_poly.entity_id
_entity_poly.type
_entity_poly.pdbx_seq_one_letter_code
_entity_poly.pdbx_strand_id
1 'polypeptide(L)'
;MSDPASEIPKEDPAESISAWKLAIAVMMAGIVIFIGFILLRLVQPTNWAFTVEATTEIVEVKMRPDTEVRWLVDGAIVCSRGALELPEYYVARLPDHSCYSSNWIGWRSPDPEQVLRLNGGASATIQLRPQGGLAVSLRSSEDESLGGYSVVGVVDEHGVANEVELRSAVNLIWTEVPQQSLTLPFSGETTLGRAVSWFDTRVLRSGNVVVYTADESADKRKMIDDAELMLGDQVRLAAPQTKGRLRELLLGWLEPRRPWPKGFVYVTGEGGEDTMQVVAFGRAGSIGIERFGESGYDFEPARIRALAADPAVAFWGSILAAYMTLILSLQPFIGGGSADAKDPGNATDLLQRFNRWLRSRPRK
;
A
#
# COMPACT_ATOMS: atom_id res chain seq x y z
N MET A 1 -94.59 -10.30 -27.31
CA MET A 1 -94.18 -10.50 -25.91
C MET A 1 -92.81 -11.13 -25.97
N SER A 2 -91.78 -10.31 -25.85
CA SER A 2 -90.39 -10.66 -26.13
C SER A 2 -89.58 -10.13 -24.96
N ASP A 3 -89.13 -11.02 -24.08
CA ASP A 3 -88.20 -10.68 -23.00
C ASP A 3 -86.77 -10.61 -23.59
N PRO A 4 -86.04 -9.49 -23.44
CA PRO A 4 -84.63 -9.47 -23.78
C PRO A 4 -83.84 -10.10 -22.62
N ALA A 5 -83.20 -11.25 -22.91
CA ALA A 5 -82.19 -11.83 -22.05
C ALA A 5 -81.01 -10.86 -21.94
N SER A 6 -80.75 -10.36 -20.73
CA SER A 6 -79.57 -9.58 -20.40
C SER A 6 -78.33 -10.48 -20.41
N GLU A 7 -77.45 -10.31 -21.40
CA GLU A 7 -76.09 -10.84 -21.35
C GLU A 7 -75.30 -10.08 -20.28
N ILE A 8 -74.96 -10.79 -19.19
CA ILE A 8 -74.03 -10.30 -18.18
C ILE A 8 -72.62 -10.41 -18.76
N PRO A 9 -71.84 -9.31 -18.83
CA PRO A 9 -70.46 -9.37 -19.30
C PRO A 9 -69.64 -10.21 -18.32
N LYS A 10 -69.01 -11.28 -18.83
CA LYS A 10 -67.92 -11.97 -18.13
C LYS A 10 -66.73 -10.99 -18.10
N GLU A 11 -66.56 -10.28 -16.99
CA GLU A 11 -65.26 -9.68 -16.68
C GLU A 11 -64.27 -10.82 -16.44
N ASP A 12 -63.30 -10.95 -17.34
CA ASP A 12 -62.13 -11.78 -17.10
C ASP A 12 -61.45 -11.27 -15.83
N PRO A 13 -61.21 -12.11 -14.80
CA PRO A 13 -60.51 -11.68 -13.61
C PRO A 13 -59.07 -11.37 -14.03
N ALA A 14 -58.80 -10.08 -14.27
CA ALA A 14 -57.45 -9.57 -14.40
C ALA A 14 -56.69 -10.07 -13.17
N GLU A 15 -55.72 -10.95 -13.44
CA GLU A 15 -54.96 -11.69 -12.44
C GLU A 15 -54.22 -10.70 -11.55
N SER A 16 -54.89 -10.23 -10.49
CA SER A 16 -54.32 -9.23 -9.60
C SER A 16 -53.18 -9.92 -8.89
N ILE A 17 -51.94 -9.62 -9.29
CA ILE A 17 -50.76 -10.06 -8.58
C ILE A 17 -50.93 -9.57 -7.15
N SER A 18 -51.28 -10.49 -6.26
CA SER A 18 -51.52 -10.17 -4.86
C SER A 18 -50.27 -9.49 -4.32
N ALA A 19 -50.44 -8.35 -3.64
CA ALA A 19 -49.33 -7.48 -3.21
C ALA A 19 -48.17 -8.23 -2.53
N TRP A 20 -48.43 -9.35 -1.86
CA TRP A 20 -47.40 -10.22 -1.28
C TRP A 20 -46.49 -10.91 -2.32
N LYS A 21 -47.04 -11.39 -3.45
CA LYS A 21 -46.26 -12.00 -4.55
C LYS A 21 -45.32 -10.96 -5.15
N LEU A 22 -45.81 -9.73 -5.31
CA LEU A 22 -45.00 -8.60 -5.77
C LEU A 22 -43.89 -8.27 -4.76
N ALA A 23 -44.20 -8.19 -3.46
CA ALA A 23 -43.22 -7.92 -2.41
C ALA A 23 -42.09 -8.95 -2.35
N ILE A 24 -42.41 -10.24 -2.50
CA ILE A 24 -41.41 -11.31 -2.58
C ILE A 24 -40.61 -11.26 -3.88
N ALA A 25 -41.25 -11.00 -5.02
CA ALA A 25 -40.53 -10.86 -6.28
C ALA A 25 -39.50 -9.71 -6.21
N VAL A 26 -39.89 -8.56 -5.63
CA VAL A 26 -38.99 -7.42 -5.38
C VAL A 26 -37.87 -7.80 -4.41
N MET A 27 -38.17 -8.56 -3.35
CA MET A 27 -37.16 -9.06 -2.40
C MET A 27 -36.11 -9.92 -3.08
N MET A 28 -36.55 -10.90 -3.88
CA MET A 28 -35.66 -11.80 -4.61
C MET A 28 -34.81 -11.05 -5.63
N ALA A 29 -35.41 -10.11 -6.36
CA ALA A 29 -34.67 -9.23 -7.27
C ALA A 29 -33.60 -8.40 -6.52
N GLY A 30 -33.95 -7.83 -5.36
CA GLY A 30 -33.02 -7.09 -4.50
C GLY A 30 -31.86 -7.94 -4.00
N ILE A 31 -32.11 -9.20 -3.59
CA ILE A 31 -31.08 -10.15 -3.20
C ILE A 31 -30.14 -10.45 -4.37
N VAL A 32 -30.68 -10.71 -5.57
CA VAL A 32 -29.86 -10.99 -6.77
C VAL A 32 -29.00 -9.79 -7.14
N ILE A 33 -29.56 -8.57 -7.10
CA ILE A 33 -28.80 -7.32 -7.34
C ILE A 33 -27.69 -7.15 -6.30
N PHE A 34 -27.99 -7.39 -5.02
CA PHE A 34 -27.01 -7.26 -3.94
C PHE A 34 -25.89 -8.31 -4.04
N ILE A 35 -26.20 -9.56 -4.41
CA ILE A 35 -25.21 -10.60 -4.69
C ILE A 35 -24.34 -10.18 -5.88
N GLY A 36 -24.95 -9.67 -6.97
CA GLY A 36 -24.23 -9.14 -8.12
C GLY A 36 -23.30 -7.98 -7.74
N PHE A 37 -23.75 -7.08 -6.87
CA PHE A 37 -22.96 -5.99 -6.32
C PHE A 37 -21.77 -6.48 -5.49
N ILE A 38 -21.98 -7.46 -4.59
CA ILE A 38 -20.90 -8.08 -3.83
C ILE A 38 -19.87 -8.74 -4.75
N LEU A 39 -20.33 -9.51 -5.75
CA LEU A 39 -19.44 -10.16 -6.71
C LEU A 39 -18.64 -9.13 -7.51
N LEU A 40 -19.27 -8.03 -7.93
CA LEU A 40 -18.57 -6.93 -8.59
C LEU A 40 -17.51 -6.30 -7.68
N ARG A 41 -17.83 -6.04 -6.42
CA ARG A 41 -16.89 -5.49 -5.43
C ARG A 41 -15.72 -6.42 -5.13
N LEU A 42 -15.94 -7.73 -5.10
CA LEU A 42 -14.88 -8.73 -4.92
C LEU A 42 -13.88 -8.80 -6.09
N VAL A 43 -14.25 -8.28 -7.26
CA VAL A 43 -13.42 -8.26 -8.48
C VAL A 43 -12.76 -6.89 -8.71
N GLN A 44 -13.36 -5.81 -8.20
CA GLN A 44 -12.80 -4.46 -8.31
C GLN A 44 -11.46 -4.31 -7.55
N PRO A 45 -10.51 -3.49 -8.08
CA PRO A 45 -9.25 -3.24 -7.38
C PRO A 45 -9.56 -2.45 -6.12
N THR A 46 -9.21 -3.00 -4.98
CA THR A 46 -9.27 -2.28 -3.73
C THR A 46 -8.10 -1.31 -3.69
N ASN A 47 -8.41 -0.02 -3.76
CA ASN A 47 -7.45 1.01 -3.42
C ASN A 47 -7.31 0.98 -1.89
N TRP A 48 -6.19 0.46 -1.41
CA TRP A 48 -5.82 0.49 0.00
C TRP A 48 -4.52 1.25 0.15
N ALA A 49 -4.41 2.01 1.21
CA ALA A 49 -3.16 2.68 1.56
C ALA A 49 -2.40 1.81 2.56
N PHE A 50 -1.09 1.76 2.47
CA PHE A 50 -0.27 1.18 3.53
C PHE A 50 0.59 2.25 4.21
N THR A 51 1.03 1.93 5.41
CA THR A 51 2.13 2.58 6.09
C THR A 51 3.06 1.49 6.62
N VAL A 52 4.34 1.60 6.30
CA VAL A 52 5.39 0.73 6.85
C VAL A 52 6.27 1.61 7.73
N GLU A 53 6.51 1.15 8.94
CA GLU A 53 7.49 1.74 9.86
C GLU A 53 8.45 0.62 10.25
N ALA A 54 9.72 0.74 9.88
CA ALA A 54 10.70 -0.32 10.12
C ALA A 54 12.07 0.23 10.52
N THR A 55 12.75 -0.48 11.41
CA THR A 55 14.15 -0.25 11.76
C THR A 55 15.01 -1.26 11.04
N THR A 56 16.00 -0.79 10.26
CA THR A 56 16.89 -1.64 9.46
C THR A 56 18.32 -1.10 9.44
N GLU A 57 19.23 -1.88 8.88
CA GLU A 57 20.62 -1.47 8.63
C GLU A 57 20.88 -1.17 7.16
N ILE A 58 19.97 -1.58 6.27
CA ILE A 58 20.11 -1.42 4.83
C ILE A 58 18.77 -1.13 4.17
N VAL A 59 18.78 -0.15 3.27
CA VAL A 59 17.65 0.21 2.43
C VAL A 59 18.14 0.32 1.00
N GLU A 60 17.46 -0.36 0.08
CA GLU A 60 17.69 -0.21 -1.35
C GLU A 60 16.48 0.49 -1.97
N VAL A 61 16.73 1.59 -2.68
CA VAL A 61 15.70 2.39 -3.33
C VAL A 61 16.00 2.44 -4.82
N LYS A 62 15.00 2.13 -5.64
CA LYS A 62 15.02 2.38 -7.07
C LYS A 62 14.03 3.48 -7.40
N MET A 63 14.57 4.66 -7.68
CA MET A 63 13.82 5.89 -7.92
C MET A 63 12.96 5.79 -9.18
N ARG A 64 11.79 6.40 -9.07
CA ARG A 64 10.84 6.51 -10.18
C ARG A 64 11.43 7.35 -11.33
N PRO A 65 11.31 6.94 -12.61
CA PRO A 65 11.91 7.63 -13.76
C PRO A 65 11.48 9.09 -13.97
N ASP A 66 10.28 9.48 -13.54
CA ASP A 66 9.72 10.81 -13.73
C ASP A 66 9.70 11.67 -12.45
N THR A 67 10.50 11.33 -11.44
CA THR A 67 10.55 12.08 -10.18
C THR A 67 11.97 12.56 -9.89
N GLU A 68 12.10 13.85 -9.55
CA GLU A 68 13.32 14.39 -8.93
C GLU A 68 13.20 14.28 -7.40
N VAL A 69 14.25 13.80 -6.75
CA VAL A 69 14.36 13.72 -5.29
C VAL A 69 15.58 14.51 -4.85
N ARG A 70 15.47 15.24 -3.73
CA ARG A 70 16.54 16.07 -3.18
C ARG A 70 16.97 15.57 -1.82
N TRP A 71 18.26 15.31 -1.65
CA TRP A 71 18.85 14.87 -0.39
C TRP A 71 19.82 15.92 0.11
N LEU A 72 19.66 16.34 1.37
CA LEU A 72 20.69 17.09 2.07
C LEU A 72 21.80 16.10 2.42
N VAL A 73 23.03 16.38 2.00
CA VAL A 73 24.16 15.45 2.12
C VAL A 73 25.34 16.06 2.87
N ASP A 74 25.03 16.94 3.82
CA ASP A 74 26.01 17.72 4.57
C ASP A 74 27.04 16.80 5.27
N GLY A 75 28.31 17.19 5.17
CA GLY A 75 29.42 16.43 5.75
C GLY A 75 29.78 15.11 5.04
N ALA A 76 29.08 14.75 3.96
CA ALA A 76 29.42 13.58 3.17
C ALA A 76 30.77 13.72 2.47
N ILE A 77 31.54 12.63 2.45
CA ILE A 77 32.64 12.45 1.51
C ILE A 77 32.06 11.90 0.22
N VAL A 78 32.19 12.64 -0.87
CA VAL A 78 31.81 12.20 -2.21
C VAL A 78 32.96 11.36 -2.78
N CYS A 79 32.70 10.08 -3.04
CA CYS A 79 33.63 9.17 -3.65
C CYS A 79 33.22 8.93 -5.11
N SER A 80 34.12 9.25 -6.04
CA SER A 80 33.92 9.12 -7.49
C SER A 80 35.01 8.24 -8.13
N ARG A 81 34.65 7.52 -9.20
CA ARG A 81 35.63 6.88 -10.11
C ARG A 81 36.10 7.91 -11.14
N GLY A 82 37.20 8.57 -10.85
CA GLY A 82 37.80 9.59 -11.72
C GLY A 82 37.64 11.01 -11.16
N ALA A 83 38.28 11.96 -11.86
CA ALA A 83 38.18 13.36 -11.51
C ALA A 83 36.75 13.86 -11.73
N LEU A 84 36.20 14.52 -10.71
CA LEU A 84 35.00 15.34 -10.87
C LEU A 84 35.45 16.70 -11.40
N GLU A 85 34.73 17.23 -12.38
CA GLU A 85 34.97 18.57 -12.92
C GLU A 85 34.41 19.61 -11.95
N LEU A 86 35.09 19.75 -10.82
CA LEU A 86 34.75 20.68 -9.75
C LEU A 86 35.60 21.93 -9.88
N PRO A 87 35.04 23.14 -9.69
CA PRO A 87 35.87 24.32 -9.55
C PRO A 87 36.78 24.17 -8.31
N GLU A 88 38.08 24.49 -8.46
CA GLU A 88 39.12 24.20 -7.44
C GLU A 88 38.84 24.76 -6.04
N TYR A 89 37.97 25.77 -5.93
CA TYR A 89 37.58 26.40 -4.67
C TYR A 89 36.46 25.67 -3.91
N TYR A 90 35.75 24.72 -4.55
CA TYR A 90 34.59 24.07 -3.95
C TYR A 90 34.89 22.75 -3.25
N VAL A 91 36.02 22.10 -3.51
CA VAL A 91 36.24 20.74 -2.99
C VAL A 91 37.71 20.45 -2.75
N ALA A 92 38.04 20.04 -1.52
CA ALA A 92 39.35 19.49 -1.20
C ALA A 92 39.38 18.01 -1.58
N ARG A 93 40.34 17.63 -2.45
CA ARG A 93 40.66 16.22 -2.69
C ARG A 93 41.21 15.62 -1.38
N LEU A 94 40.60 14.53 -0.95
CA LEU A 94 41.04 13.78 0.22
C LEU A 94 42.11 12.74 -0.16
N PRO A 95 42.93 12.29 0.81
CA PRO A 95 43.85 11.19 0.61
C PRO A 95 43.16 9.92 0.10
N ASP A 96 43.88 9.10 -0.67
CA ASP A 96 43.31 7.93 -1.39
C ASP A 96 42.68 6.85 -0.47
N HIS A 97 42.84 6.95 0.86
CA HIS A 97 42.26 6.03 1.83
C HIS A 97 40.86 6.41 2.32
N SER A 98 40.37 7.63 2.06
CA SER A 98 39.06 8.09 2.56
C SER A 98 37.87 7.36 1.93
N CYS A 99 38.06 6.77 0.74
CA CYS A 99 37.04 6.00 0.03
C CYS A 99 37.23 4.48 0.09
N TYR A 100 38.08 3.99 1.01
CA TYR A 100 38.35 2.57 1.32
C TYR A 100 38.79 1.66 0.16
N SER A 101 38.93 2.21 -1.04
CA SER A 101 39.41 1.52 -2.23
C SER A 101 40.21 2.51 -3.08
N SER A 102 41.37 2.06 -3.56
CA SER A 102 42.28 2.86 -4.39
C SER A 102 41.69 3.34 -5.71
N ASN A 103 40.57 2.74 -6.14
CA ASN A 103 39.91 3.09 -7.41
C ASN A 103 38.91 4.25 -7.24
N TRP A 104 38.75 4.75 -6.03
CA TRP A 104 37.84 5.84 -5.70
C TRP A 104 38.63 7.04 -5.19
N ILE A 105 38.33 8.21 -5.74
CA ILE A 105 38.90 9.47 -5.31
C ILE A 105 37.87 10.14 -4.40
N GLY A 106 38.31 10.54 -3.22
CA GLY A 106 37.48 11.21 -2.22
C GLY A 106 37.52 12.72 -2.35
N TRP A 107 36.35 13.31 -2.19
CA TRP A 107 36.08 14.73 -2.39
C TRP A 107 35.25 15.20 -1.19
N ARG A 108 35.66 16.31 -0.56
CA ARG A 108 34.89 16.96 0.50
C ARG A 108 34.71 18.43 0.18
N SER A 109 33.47 18.88 0.11
CA SER A 109 33.19 20.31 0.02
C SER A 109 33.35 20.97 1.40
N PRO A 110 33.93 22.19 1.45
CA PRO A 110 34.01 22.98 2.68
C PRO A 110 32.67 23.63 3.04
N ASP A 111 31.69 23.60 2.14
CA ASP A 111 30.39 24.24 2.35
C ASP A 111 29.53 23.41 3.31
N PRO A 112 28.82 24.08 4.22
CA PRO A 112 28.00 23.42 5.23
C PRO A 112 26.70 22.83 4.68
N GLU A 113 26.21 23.31 3.53
CA GLU A 113 24.92 22.90 2.93
C GLU A 113 25.13 22.35 1.52
N GLN A 114 24.87 21.05 1.34
CA GLN A 114 25.04 20.34 0.07
C GLN A 114 23.76 19.60 -0.27
N VAL A 115 23.22 19.86 -1.47
CA VAL A 115 21.99 19.21 -1.93
C VAL A 115 22.30 18.30 -3.12
N LEU A 116 22.15 17.00 -2.91
CA LEU A 116 22.18 16.03 -3.99
C LEU A 116 20.81 15.97 -4.68
N ARG A 117 20.78 16.26 -5.98
CA ARG A 117 19.62 16.07 -6.84
C ARG A 117 19.72 14.72 -7.53
N LEU A 118 18.73 13.89 -7.26
CA LEU A 118 18.57 12.57 -7.85
C LEU A 118 17.46 12.64 -8.88
N ASN A 119 17.83 12.56 -10.15
CA ASN A 119 16.85 12.41 -11.22
C ASN A 119 16.36 10.96 -11.29
N GLY A 120 15.24 10.77 -11.99
CA GLY A 120 14.57 9.48 -12.07
C GLY A 120 15.43 8.40 -12.74
N GLY A 121 15.15 7.13 -12.40
CA GLY A 121 15.93 5.98 -12.89
C GLY A 121 17.18 5.70 -12.07
N ALA A 122 17.42 6.46 -11.02
CA ALA A 122 18.49 6.20 -10.08
C ALA A 122 18.23 4.98 -9.18
N SER A 123 19.28 4.24 -8.83
CA SER A 123 19.26 3.31 -7.71
C SER A 123 20.19 3.79 -6.59
N ALA A 124 19.74 3.64 -5.35
CA ALA A 124 20.45 4.04 -4.16
C ALA A 124 20.44 2.90 -3.13
N THR A 125 21.60 2.57 -2.59
CA THR A 125 21.75 1.65 -1.46
C THR A 125 22.26 2.42 -0.26
N ILE A 126 21.43 2.59 0.75
CA ILE A 126 21.71 3.29 2.00
C ILE A 126 22.01 2.24 3.07
N GLN A 127 23.12 2.38 3.77
CA GLN A 127 23.59 1.32 4.65
C GLN A 127 24.40 1.83 5.84
N LEU A 128 24.06 1.35 7.02
CA LEU A 128 24.85 1.55 8.25
C LEU A 128 26.06 0.62 8.25
N ARG A 129 27.20 1.14 8.68
CA ARG A 129 28.46 0.40 8.68
C ARG A 129 28.75 -0.24 10.04
N PRO A 130 29.39 -1.42 10.08
CA PRO A 130 29.72 -2.09 11.34
C PRO A 130 30.69 -1.30 12.25
N GLN A 131 31.50 -0.42 11.65
CA GLN A 131 32.46 0.44 12.36
C GLN A 131 31.87 1.81 12.75
N GLY A 132 30.54 1.96 12.60
CA GLY A 132 29.86 3.24 12.70
C GLY A 132 29.81 3.99 11.37
N GLY A 133 28.85 4.90 11.27
CA GLY A 133 28.68 5.79 10.13
C GLY A 133 27.81 5.22 9.01
N LEU A 134 27.64 6.04 7.97
CA LEU A 134 26.67 5.83 6.90
C LEU A 134 27.38 5.75 5.55
N ALA A 135 26.96 4.79 4.72
CA ALA A 135 27.36 4.71 3.33
C ALA A 135 26.12 4.71 2.43
N VAL A 136 26.14 5.57 1.42
CA VAL A 136 25.10 5.64 0.39
C VAL A 136 25.74 5.41 -0.96
N SER A 137 25.39 4.33 -1.64
CA SER A 137 25.88 4.02 -2.99
C SER A 137 24.82 4.37 -4.02
N LEU A 138 25.16 5.25 -4.96
CA LEU A 138 24.30 5.70 -6.04
C LEU A 138 24.77 5.09 -7.36
N ARG A 139 23.83 4.56 -8.14
CA ARG A 139 24.10 3.91 -9.44
C ARG A 139 22.99 4.23 -10.43
N SER A 140 23.37 4.79 -11.58
CA SER A 140 22.43 5.06 -12.67
C SER A 140 21.92 3.74 -13.24
N SER A 141 20.62 3.67 -13.51
CA SER A 141 20.08 2.62 -14.38
C SER A 141 20.64 2.77 -15.80
N GLU A 142 20.76 1.64 -16.51
CA GLU A 142 21.50 1.46 -17.78
C GLU A 142 21.03 2.32 -18.98
N ASP A 143 19.92 3.07 -18.85
CA ASP A 143 19.54 4.08 -19.84
C ASP A 143 20.31 5.39 -19.56
N GLU A 144 21.57 5.44 -20.01
CA GLU A 144 22.50 6.59 -19.90
C GLU A 144 21.94 7.93 -20.40
N SER A 145 20.79 7.94 -21.07
CA SER A 145 20.17 9.14 -21.66
C SER A 145 19.21 9.92 -20.75
N LEU A 146 18.82 9.38 -19.58
CA LEU A 146 17.80 10.01 -18.70
C LEU A 146 18.21 10.14 -17.23
N GLY A 147 19.32 9.52 -16.81
CA GLY A 147 19.75 9.44 -15.40
C GLY A 147 20.99 10.27 -15.08
N GLY A 148 20.90 11.59 -15.17
CA GLY A 148 21.94 12.48 -14.64
C GLY A 148 21.82 12.58 -13.12
N TYR A 149 22.90 12.34 -12.38
CA TYR A 149 22.99 12.77 -10.98
C TYR A 149 23.68 14.12 -10.94
N SER A 150 23.25 15.00 -10.06
CA SER A 150 24.00 16.21 -9.83
C SER A 150 24.06 16.55 -8.35
N VAL A 151 25.25 16.94 -7.91
CA VAL A 151 25.39 17.62 -6.62
C VAL A 151 25.26 19.09 -6.94
N VAL A 152 24.20 19.70 -6.41
CA VAL A 152 24.05 21.14 -6.45
C VAL A 152 24.72 21.70 -5.22
N GLY A 153 25.85 22.35 -5.45
CA GLY A 153 26.52 23.17 -4.45
C GLY A 153 25.73 24.47 -4.21
N VAL A 154 26.09 25.16 -3.12
CA VAL A 154 25.43 26.40 -2.69
C VAL A 154 25.35 27.41 -3.84
N VAL A 155 24.22 28.11 -3.87
CA VAL A 155 23.95 29.27 -4.71
C VAL A 155 25.07 30.29 -4.52
N ASP A 156 25.77 30.64 -5.59
CA ASP A 156 26.83 31.66 -5.53
C ASP A 156 26.30 33.03 -5.08
N GLU A 157 27.19 34.01 -4.86
CA GLU A 157 26.81 35.39 -4.50
C GLU A 157 25.87 36.06 -5.53
N HIS A 158 25.69 35.46 -6.72
CA HIS A 158 24.84 35.94 -7.81
C HIS A 158 23.52 35.18 -7.94
N GLY A 159 23.21 34.22 -7.06
CA GLY A 159 21.96 33.46 -7.17
C GLY A 159 22.05 32.23 -8.08
N VAL A 160 23.24 31.85 -8.56
CA VAL A 160 23.45 30.72 -9.47
C VAL A 160 23.94 29.51 -8.70
N ALA A 161 23.13 28.45 -8.69
CA ALA A 161 23.53 27.18 -8.09
C ALA A 161 24.53 26.48 -9.02
N ASN A 162 25.75 26.23 -8.54
CA ASN A 162 26.74 25.49 -9.30
C ASN A 162 26.39 24.00 -9.24
N GLU A 163 25.87 23.49 -10.36
CA GLU A 163 25.46 22.11 -10.53
C GLU A 163 26.65 21.29 -11.05
N VAL A 164 27.07 20.30 -10.26
CA VAL A 164 28.16 19.39 -10.62
C VAL A 164 27.53 18.07 -11.03
N GLU A 165 27.65 17.74 -12.32
CA GLU A 165 27.21 16.44 -12.81
C GLU A 165 28.09 15.33 -12.23
N LEU A 166 27.43 14.42 -11.53
CA LEU A 166 28.02 13.21 -11.02
C LEU A 166 27.91 12.12 -12.10
N ARG A 167 29.01 11.39 -12.32
CA ARG A 167 29.05 10.23 -13.23
C ARG A 167 28.11 9.12 -12.76
N SER A 168 27.95 8.08 -13.59
CA SER A 168 27.04 6.94 -13.41
C SER A 168 27.12 6.19 -12.07
N ALA A 169 28.19 6.37 -11.29
CA ALA A 169 28.41 5.71 -10.01
C ALA A 169 29.13 6.62 -9.01
N VAL A 170 28.47 6.91 -7.89
CA VAL A 170 29.02 7.70 -6.77
C VAL A 170 28.74 7.00 -5.45
N ASN A 171 29.63 7.12 -4.48
CA ASN A 171 29.34 6.72 -3.10
C ASN A 171 29.47 7.94 -2.20
N LEU A 172 28.50 8.17 -1.32
CA LEU A 172 28.58 9.15 -0.25
C LEU A 172 28.93 8.41 1.03
N ILE A 173 29.93 8.91 1.75
CA ILE A 173 30.42 8.29 2.98
C ILE A 173 30.44 9.31 4.10
N TRP A 174 29.72 9.01 5.17
CA TRP A 174 29.88 9.67 6.47
C TRP A 174 30.69 8.76 7.37
N THR A 175 31.81 9.28 7.88
CA THR A 175 32.69 8.54 8.80
C THR A 175 32.00 8.21 10.11
N GLU A 176 31.10 9.08 10.55
CA GLU A 176 30.25 8.94 11.73
C GLU A 176 28.82 9.27 11.32
N VAL A 177 27.81 8.70 11.98
CA VAL A 177 26.42 9.08 11.69
C VAL A 177 26.24 10.55 12.11
N PRO A 178 25.70 11.42 11.24
CA PRO A 178 25.49 12.81 11.58
C PRO A 178 24.68 12.95 12.87
N GLN A 179 25.10 13.84 13.77
CA GLN A 179 24.35 14.11 15.01
C GLN A 179 22.99 14.76 14.74
N GLN A 180 22.87 15.50 13.63
CA GLN A 180 21.59 15.96 13.13
C GLN A 180 20.94 14.85 12.31
N SER A 181 19.66 14.58 12.54
CA SER A 181 18.95 13.50 11.86
C SER A 181 18.97 13.69 10.34
N LEU A 182 19.58 12.73 9.63
CA LEU A 182 19.60 12.74 8.17
C LEU A 182 18.27 12.19 7.66
N THR A 183 17.57 12.98 6.85
CA THR A 183 16.30 12.58 6.24
C THR A 183 16.46 12.45 4.74
N LEU A 184 16.30 11.23 4.23
CA LEU A 184 16.41 10.91 2.80
C LEU A 184 15.02 10.54 2.26
N PRO A 185 14.28 11.50 1.66
CA PRO A 185 13.01 11.19 1.02
C PRO A 185 13.20 10.24 -0.17
N PHE A 186 12.21 9.42 -0.48
CA PHE A 186 12.25 8.60 -1.68
C PHE A 186 10.87 8.48 -2.36
N SER A 187 10.90 8.18 -3.65
CA SER A 187 9.73 7.76 -4.41
C SER A 187 10.13 6.71 -5.43
N GLY A 188 9.68 5.47 -5.24
CA GLY A 188 10.13 4.38 -6.07
C GLY A 188 9.93 3.00 -5.45
N GLU A 189 10.48 2.00 -6.12
CA GLU A 189 10.62 0.65 -5.56
C GLU A 189 11.59 0.70 -4.38
N THR A 190 11.30 -0.01 -3.30
CA THR A 190 12.13 0.03 -2.09
C THR A 190 12.19 -1.34 -1.42
N THR A 191 13.38 -1.74 -1.02
CA THR A 191 13.64 -2.97 -0.28
C THR A 191 14.22 -2.60 1.08
N LEU A 192 13.62 -3.12 2.15
CA LEU A 192 14.06 -2.92 3.53
C LEU A 192 14.66 -4.23 4.05
N GLY A 193 15.88 -4.17 4.57
CA GLY A 193 16.65 -5.34 4.95
C GLY A 193 17.14 -6.16 3.75
N ARG A 194 18.03 -7.12 4.02
CA ARG A 194 18.45 -8.13 3.04
C ARG A 194 18.28 -9.52 3.64
N ALA A 195 18.06 -10.52 2.78
CA ALA A 195 18.05 -11.91 3.21
C ALA A 195 19.38 -12.23 3.91
N VAL A 196 19.28 -12.69 5.16
CA VAL A 196 20.45 -13.10 5.95
C VAL A 196 21.09 -14.29 5.24
N SER A 197 22.33 -14.12 4.82
CA SER A 197 23.15 -15.16 4.20
C SER A 197 24.41 -15.37 5.03
N TRP A 198 25.16 -16.45 4.80
CA TRP A 198 26.43 -16.69 5.51
C TRP A 198 27.45 -15.54 5.39
N PHE A 199 27.29 -14.65 4.41
CA PHE A 199 28.18 -13.52 4.14
C PHE A 199 27.53 -12.15 4.35
N ASP A 200 26.23 -12.09 4.64
CA ASP A 200 25.54 -10.82 4.88
C ASP A 200 24.58 -10.93 6.05
N THR A 201 24.85 -10.10 7.06
CA THR A 201 24.13 -10.02 8.32
C THR A 201 23.35 -8.72 8.43
N ARG A 202 23.13 -7.98 7.33
CA ARG A 202 22.39 -6.72 7.37
C ARG A 202 20.91 -6.97 7.35
N VAL A 203 20.32 -6.80 8.53
CA VAL A 203 18.98 -7.28 8.79
C VAL A 203 18.00 -6.12 8.93
N LEU A 204 16.75 -6.37 8.55
CA LEU A 204 15.64 -5.68 9.19
C LEU A 204 15.62 -6.12 10.67
N ARG A 205 15.63 -5.15 11.58
CA ARG A 205 15.69 -5.40 13.03
C ARG A 205 14.30 -5.59 13.61
N SER A 206 13.38 -4.71 13.25
CA SER A 206 11.99 -4.73 13.67
C SER A 206 11.16 -3.80 12.80
N GLY A 207 9.84 -3.90 12.90
CA GLY A 207 8.94 -2.94 12.28
C GLY A 207 7.50 -3.40 12.30
N ASN A 208 6.63 -2.60 11.69
CA ASN A 208 5.24 -2.93 11.50
C ASN A 208 4.76 -2.43 10.13
N VAL A 209 3.89 -3.21 9.50
CA VAL A 209 3.16 -2.84 8.30
C VAL A 209 1.70 -2.73 8.66
N VAL A 210 1.12 -1.54 8.49
CA VAL A 210 -0.31 -1.29 8.70
C VAL A 210 -0.98 -0.95 7.38
N VAL A 211 -2.14 -1.55 7.12
CA VAL A 211 -2.96 -1.26 5.94
C VAL A 211 -4.25 -0.58 6.34
N TYR A 212 -4.57 0.49 5.62
CA TYR A 212 -5.73 1.35 5.82
C TYR A 212 -6.64 1.36 4.58
N THR A 213 -7.90 1.72 4.77
CA THR A 213 -8.78 2.16 3.68
C THR A 213 -8.15 3.37 2.97
N ALA A 214 -8.18 3.44 1.63
CA ALA A 214 -7.47 4.49 0.88
C ALA A 214 -8.11 5.89 0.93
N ASP A 215 -8.85 6.23 1.99
CA ASP A 215 -9.19 7.62 2.20
C ASP A 215 -7.90 8.38 2.52
N GLU A 216 -7.63 9.48 1.81
CA GLU A 216 -6.36 10.20 1.95
C GLU A 216 -6.30 11.00 3.26
N SER A 217 -7.43 11.25 3.91
CA SER A 217 -7.47 11.99 5.18
C SER A 217 -7.22 11.07 6.39
N ALA A 218 -6.25 11.44 7.23
CA ALA A 218 -5.80 10.61 8.37
C ALA A 218 -6.92 10.29 9.37
N ASP A 219 -7.91 11.18 9.49
CA ASP A 219 -9.08 11.08 10.37
C ASP A 219 -10.17 10.12 9.87
N LYS A 220 -10.15 9.75 8.59
CA LYS A 220 -11.17 8.85 7.97
C LYS A 220 -10.63 7.48 7.59
N ARG A 221 -9.32 7.26 7.79
CA ARG A 221 -8.69 5.97 7.53
C ARG A 221 -9.09 4.97 8.60
N LYS A 222 -9.66 3.84 8.17
CA LYS A 222 -9.90 2.69 9.03
C LYS A 222 -8.79 1.67 8.79
N MET A 223 -8.14 1.25 9.87
CA MET A 223 -7.19 0.14 9.85
C MET A 223 -7.92 -1.15 9.43
N ILE A 224 -7.35 -1.86 8.46
CA ILE A 224 -7.89 -3.11 7.91
C ILE A 224 -7.09 -4.30 8.44
N ASP A 225 -5.77 -4.15 8.50
CA ASP A 225 -4.84 -5.23 8.84
C ASP A 225 -3.51 -4.66 9.33
N ASP A 226 -2.77 -5.47 10.08
CA ASP A 226 -1.40 -5.23 10.50
C ASP A 226 -0.54 -6.50 10.41
N ALA A 227 0.75 -6.30 10.20
CA ALA A 227 1.75 -7.34 10.32
C ALA A 227 2.98 -6.80 11.04
N GLU A 228 3.38 -7.50 12.09
CA GLU A 228 4.66 -7.28 12.76
C GLU A 228 5.80 -7.86 11.91
N LEU A 229 6.86 -7.06 11.73
CA LEU A 229 8.07 -7.45 11.01
C LEU A 229 9.12 -7.93 12.01
N MET A 230 9.64 -9.13 11.77
CA MET A 230 10.61 -9.78 12.64
C MET A 230 12.04 -9.52 12.19
N LEU A 231 12.97 -9.72 13.12
CA LEU A 231 14.40 -9.77 12.80
C LEU A 231 14.64 -10.82 11.71
N GLY A 232 15.20 -10.41 10.58
CA GLY A 232 15.50 -11.31 9.46
C GLY A 232 14.61 -11.08 8.24
N ASP A 233 13.47 -10.42 8.43
CA ASP A 233 12.51 -10.23 7.35
C ASP A 233 13.05 -9.28 6.27
N GLN A 234 12.62 -9.49 5.04
CA GLN A 234 12.83 -8.56 3.94
C GLN A 234 11.48 -8.02 3.49
N VAL A 235 11.34 -6.70 3.44
CA VAL A 235 10.14 -6.03 2.93
C VAL A 235 10.44 -5.43 1.57
N ARG A 236 9.65 -5.80 0.56
CA ARG A 236 9.72 -5.24 -0.80
C ARG A 236 8.48 -4.41 -1.06
N LEU A 237 8.68 -3.13 -1.35
CA LEU A 237 7.67 -2.17 -1.73
C LEU A 237 7.83 -1.90 -3.22
N ALA A 238 6.90 -2.41 -4.03
CA ALA A 238 6.93 -2.23 -5.48
C ALA A 238 5.82 -1.29 -5.97
N ALA A 239 5.76 -1.03 -7.27
CA ALA A 239 4.50 -0.58 -7.87
C ALA A 239 3.53 -1.78 -7.95
N PRO A 240 2.22 -1.59 -7.69
CA PRO A 240 1.26 -2.69 -7.77
C PRO A 240 1.26 -3.30 -9.18
N GLN A 241 1.49 -4.61 -9.27
CA GLN A 241 1.44 -5.34 -10.53
C GLN A 241 0.00 -5.71 -10.87
N THR A 242 -0.46 -5.38 -12.07
CA THR A 242 -1.79 -5.79 -12.53
C THR A 242 -1.73 -7.26 -12.95
N LYS A 243 -2.09 -8.15 -12.02
CA LYS A 243 -2.32 -9.56 -12.32
C LYS A 243 -3.57 -9.67 -13.21
N GLY A 244 -3.40 -9.85 -14.53
CA GLY A 244 -4.46 -10.29 -15.45
C GLY A 244 -4.54 -9.58 -16.82
N ARG A 245 -4.21 -10.30 -17.89
CA ARG A 245 -4.21 -9.84 -19.30
C ARG A 245 -5.58 -9.35 -19.80
N LEU A 246 -6.67 -9.94 -19.31
CA LEU A 246 -8.05 -9.54 -19.68
C LEU A 246 -8.43 -8.17 -19.09
N ARG A 247 -7.85 -7.83 -17.94
CA ARG A 247 -8.17 -6.63 -17.17
C ARG A 247 -7.45 -5.41 -17.73
N GLU A 248 -6.19 -5.60 -18.14
CA GLU A 248 -5.41 -4.60 -18.87
C GLU A 248 -6.10 -4.18 -20.17
N LEU A 249 -6.68 -5.16 -20.89
CA LEU A 249 -7.44 -4.93 -22.13
C LEU A 249 -8.77 -4.17 -21.95
N LEU A 250 -9.51 -4.40 -20.86
CA LEU A 250 -10.83 -3.80 -20.65
C LEU A 250 -10.82 -2.46 -19.90
N LEU A 251 -9.85 -2.26 -18.99
CA LEU A 251 -9.84 -1.13 -18.06
C LEU A 251 -8.52 -0.35 -18.04
N GLY A 252 -7.52 -0.74 -18.84
CA GLY A 252 -6.18 -0.12 -18.84
C GLY A 252 -6.17 1.38 -19.17
N TRP A 253 -7.17 1.87 -19.92
CA TRP A 253 -7.34 3.30 -20.26
C TRP A 253 -7.95 4.15 -19.13
N LEU A 254 -8.54 3.51 -18.11
CA LEU A 254 -9.19 4.17 -16.96
C LEU A 254 -8.34 4.08 -15.69
N GLU A 255 -7.20 3.37 -15.69
CA GLU A 255 -6.33 3.27 -14.52
C GLU A 255 -5.49 4.56 -14.38
N PRO A 256 -5.68 5.37 -13.31
CA PRO A 256 -4.79 6.48 -13.04
C PRO A 256 -3.35 5.95 -12.86
N ARG A 257 -2.36 6.76 -13.28
CA ARG A 257 -0.92 6.49 -13.08
C ARG A 257 -0.70 5.84 -11.70
N ARG A 258 -0.20 4.59 -11.69
CA ARG A 258 -0.08 3.79 -10.47
C ARG A 258 0.80 4.55 -9.48
N PRO A 259 0.31 4.86 -8.26
CA PRO A 259 1.12 5.56 -7.29
C PRO A 259 2.22 4.62 -6.80
N TRP A 260 3.46 5.05 -7.01
CA TRP A 260 4.64 4.38 -6.49
C TRP A 260 4.73 4.57 -4.97
N PRO A 261 5.40 3.65 -4.24
CA PRO A 261 5.74 3.88 -2.85
C PRO A 261 6.52 5.19 -2.70
N LYS A 262 6.29 5.86 -1.58
CA LYS A 262 6.98 7.07 -1.17
C LYS A 262 7.29 6.99 0.30
N GLY A 263 8.30 7.70 0.76
CA GLY A 263 8.68 7.63 2.16
C GLY A 263 9.88 8.45 2.51
N PHE A 264 10.37 8.22 3.72
CA PHE A 264 11.55 8.85 4.28
C PHE A 264 12.39 7.78 4.96
N VAL A 265 13.70 7.88 4.78
CA VAL A 265 14.69 7.16 5.58
C VAL A 265 15.29 8.15 6.56
N TYR A 266 15.12 7.89 7.85
CA TYR A 266 15.69 8.65 8.95
C TYR A 266 16.90 7.90 9.50
N VAL A 267 18.05 8.57 9.53
CA VAL A 267 19.27 8.01 10.14
C VAL A 267 19.54 8.77 11.43
N THR A 268 19.65 8.05 12.53
CA THR A 268 19.93 8.58 13.87
C THR A 268 21.07 7.80 14.50
N GLY A 269 22.03 8.55 15.08
CA GLY A 269 23.11 8.02 15.91
C GLY A 269 22.92 8.32 17.40
N GLU A 270 21.72 8.71 17.83
CA GLU A 270 21.46 9.12 19.20
C GLU A 270 21.38 7.90 20.15
N GLY A 271 22.13 7.92 21.26
CA GLY A 271 22.09 6.87 22.28
C GLY A 271 23.07 5.71 22.09
N GLY A 272 24.02 5.81 21.16
CA GLY A 272 25.12 4.84 21.01
C GLY A 272 24.80 3.60 20.16
N GLU A 273 23.62 3.56 19.54
CA GLU A 273 23.27 2.56 18.53
C GLU A 273 22.82 3.28 17.25
N ASP A 274 23.64 3.19 16.20
CA ASP A 274 23.30 3.71 14.88
C ASP A 274 22.09 2.92 14.35
N THR A 275 20.97 3.60 14.10
CA THR A 275 19.75 2.98 13.57
C THR A 275 19.18 3.76 12.40
N MET A 276 18.59 3.02 11.46
CA MET A 276 17.90 3.60 10.31
C MET A 276 16.42 3.25 10.41
N GLN A 277 15.61 4.27 10.64
CA GLN A 277 14.16 4.16 10.66
C GLN A 277 13.62 4.52 9.28
N VAL A 278 12.68 3.73 8.79
CA VAL A 278 12.08 3.91 7.48
C VAL A 278 10.59 4.03 7.65
N VAL A 279 10.04 5.13 7.15
CA VAL A 279 8.59 5.34 7.07
C VAL A 279 8.20 5.40 5.61
N ALA A 280 7.40 4.44 5.15
CA ALA A 280 6.94 4.35 3.78
C ALA A 280 5.42 4.31 3.69
N PHE A 281 4.88 4.87 2.62
CA PHE A 281 3.46 4.91 2.32
C PHE A 281 3.23 4.67 0.83
N GLY A 282 2.13 4.00 0.51
CA GLY A 282 1.81 3.64 -0.86
C GLY A 282 0.50 2.86 -0.94
N ARG A 283 0.30 2.10 -2.02
CA ARG A 283 -0.88 1.24 -2.18
C ARG A 283 -0.60 -0.20 -1.80
N ALA A 284 -1.49 -0.82 -1.02
CA ALA A 284 -1.22 -2.10 -0.34
C ALA A 284 -0.96 -3.29 -1.28
N GLY A 285 -1.46 -3.26 -2.53
CA GLY A 285 -1.23 -4.32 -3.52
C GLY A 285 0.21 -4.43 -4.05
N SER A 286 1.19 -3.95 -3.29
CA SER A 286 2.58 -3.87 -3.70
C SER A 286 3.60 -4.14 -2.59
N ILE A 287 3.15 -4.72 -1.47
CA ILE A 287 4.00 -5.11 -0.35
C ILE A 287 4.25 -6.62 -0.43
N GLY A 288 5.51 -7.02 -0.62
CA GLY A 288 5.97 -8.40 -0.43
C GLY A 288 6.76 -8.50 0.87
N ILE A 289 6.47 -9.49 1.70
CA ILE A 289 7.23 -9.78 2.92
C ILE A 289 7.85 -11.16 2.79
N GLU A 290 9.17 -11.24 2.82
CA GLU A 290 9.92 -12.49 2.81
C GLU A 290 10.46 -12.74 4.22
N ARG A 291 9.87 -13.73 4.91
CA ARG A 291 10.27 -14.07 6.28
C ARG A 291 11.52 -14.92 6.30
N PHE A 292 12.38 -14.67 7.28
CA PHE A 292 13.59 -15.47 7.43
C PHE A 292 13.26 -16.95 7.65
N GLY A 293 13.79 -17.82 6.78
CA GLY A 293 13.60 -19.26 6.85
C GLY A 293 12.26 -19.78 6.30
N GLU A 294 11.40 -18.91 5.77
CA GLU A 294 10.12 -19.27 5.14
C GLU A 294 10.05 -18.76 3.69
N SER A 295 9.11 -19.27 2.90
CA SER A 295 8.80 -18.68 1.60
C SER A 295 8.09 -17.35 1.79
N GLY A 296 8.55 -16.30 1.10
CA GLY A 296 7.88 -15.00 1.14
C GLY A 296 6.42 -15.02 0.67
N TYR A 297 5.66 -14.03 1.11
CA TYR A 297 4.25 -13.87 0.78
C TYR A 297 3.93 -12.41 0.41
N ASP A 298 3.01 -12.22 -0.54
CA ASP A 298 2.45 -10.90 -0.85
C ASP A 298 1.49 -10.52 0.29
N PHE A 299 1.74 -9.40 0.97
CA PHE A 299 0.85 -8.90 2.01
C PHE A 299 -0.34 -8.19 1.35
N GLU A 300 -1.37 -8.98 1.01
CA GLU A 300 -2.66 -8.48 0.53
C GLU A 300 -3.72 -8.66 1.62
N PRO A 301 -4.47 -7.60 2.00
CA PRO A 301 -5.61 -7.77 2.88
C PRO A 301 -6.60 -8.77 2.29
N ALA A 302 -7.13 -9.67 3.13
CA ALA A 302 -8.11 -10.64 2.67
C ALA A 302 -9.32 -9.93 2.02
N ARG A 303 -9.72 -10.35 0.82
CA ARG A 303 -10.84 -9.74 0.06
C ARG A 303 -12.16 -9.65 0.86
N ILE A 304 -12.35 -10.54 1.82
CA ILE A 304 -13.52 -10.52 2.72
C ILE A 304 -13.43 -9.35 3.71
N ARG A 305 -12.24 -9.07 4.25
CA ARG A 305 -12.01 -7.88 5.10
C ARG A 305 -12.22 -6.60 4.29
N ALA A 306 -11.87 -6.62 3.00
CA ALA A 306 -12.20 -5.54 2.05
C ALA A 306 -13.70 -5.25 2.01
N LEU A 307 -14.48 -6.30 1.78
CA LEU A 307 -15.93 -6.21 1.61
C LEU A 307 -16.61 -5.73 2.90
N ALA A 308 -16.13 -6.21 4.05
CA ALA A 308 -16.64 -5.80 5.36
C ALA A 308 -16.32 -4.33 5.69
N ALA A 309 -15.28 -3.77 5.09
CA ALA A 309 -14.89 -2.36 5.27
C ALA A 309 -15.54 -1.42 4.24
N ASP A 310 -16.25 -1.93 3.22
CA ASP A 310 -16.90 -1.09 2.20
C ASP A 310 -18.20 -0.46 2.75
N PRO A 311 -18.28 0.89 2.86
CA PRO A 311 -19.46 1.57 3.39
C PRO A 311 -20.72 1.32 2.54
N ALA A 312 -20.56 1.10 1.22
CA ALA A 312 -21.70 0.79 0.35
C ALA A 312 -22.25 -0.62 0.64
N VAL A 313 -21.39 -1.60 0.93
CA VAL A 313 -21.84 -2.95 1.32
C VAL A 313 -22.60 -2.89 2.64
N ALA A 314 -22.08 -2.14 3.62
CA ALA A 314 -22.75 -1.95 4.90
C ALA A 314 -24.13 -1.27 4.73
N PHE A 315 -24.19 -0.20 3.92
CA PHE A 315 -25.43 0.51 3.63
C PHE A 315 -26.47 -0.38 2.94
N TRP A 316 -26.12 -1.00 1.81
CA TRP A 316 -27.04 -1.87 1.06
C TRP A 316 -27.44 -3.11 1.85
N GLY A 317 -26.51 -3.70 2.61
CA GLY A 317 -26.79 -4.81 3.50
C GLY A 317 -27.80 -4.44 4.59
N SER A 318 -27.69 -3.24 5.16
CA SER A 318 -28.64 -2.74 6.18
C SER A 318 -30.04 -2.51 5.61
N ILE A 319 -30.15 -1.97 4.39
CA ILE A 319 -31.44 -1.79 3.69
C ILE A 319 -32.09 -3.15 3.43
N LEU A 320 -31.33 -4.11 2.91
CA LEU A 320 -31.84 -5.45 2.62
C LEU A 320 -32.31 -6.14 3.90
N ALA A 321 -31.54 -6.05 4.98
CA ALA A 321 -31.91 -6.59 6.29
C ALA A 321 -33.20 -5.95 6.83
N ALA A 322 -33.31 -4.62 6.77
CA ALA A 322 -34.51 -3.90 7.20
C ALA A 322 -35.75 -4.31 6.38
N TYR A 323 -35.61 -4.45 5.06
CA TYR A 323 -36.68 -4.89 4.18
C TYR A 323 -37.12 -6.34 4.47
N MET A 324 -36.15 -7.24 4.71
CA MET A 324 -36.43 -8.62 5.14
C MET A 324 -37.20 -8.65 6.46
N THR A 325 -36.78 -7.87 7.45
CA THR A 325 -37.46 -7.76 8.75
C THR A 325 -38.89 -7.22 8.58
N LEU A 326 -39.08 -6.22 7.71
CA LEU A 326 -40.41 -5.67 7.42
C LEU A 326 -41.34 -6.73 6.82
N ILE A 327 -40.89 -7.47 5.79
CA ILE A 327 -41.69 -8.54 5.18
C ILE A 327 -42.06 -9.62 6.21
N LEU A 328 -41.09 -10.06 7.02
CA LEU A 328 -41.31 -11.06 8.07
C LEU A 328 -42.33 -10.57 9.12
N SER A 329 -42.28 -9.29 9.49
CA SER A 329 -43.24 -8.70 10.44
C SER A 329 -44.66 -8.56 9.89
N LEU A 330 -44.82 -8.50 8.56
CA LEU A 330 -46.11 -8.35 7.89
C LEU A 330 -46.80 -9.70 7.59
N GLN A 331 -46.07 -10.83 7.66
CA GLN A 331 -46.64 -12.17 7.50
C GLN A 331 -47.88 -12.46 8.39
N PRO A 332 -47.90 -12.10 9.69
CA PRO A 332 -49.08 -12.35 10.52
C PRO A 332 -50.31 -11.51 10.13
N PHE A 333 -50.16 -10.39 9.44
CA PHE A 333 -51.27 -9.51 9.06
C PHE A 333 -51.86 -9.83 7.68
N ILE A 334 -51.06 -10.39 6.78
CA ILE A 334 -51.50 -10.76 5.42
C ILE A 334 -52.07 -12.20 5.38
N GLY A 335 -51.74 -13.02 6.39
CA GLY A 335 -52.32 -14.37 6.60
C GLY A 335 -53.74 -14.37 7.19
N GLY A 336 -54.43 -13.22 7.26
CA GLY A 336 -55.81 -13.11 7.70
C GLY A 336 -56.80 -13.69 6.69
N GLY A 337 -56.88 -15.02 6.61
CA GLY A 337 -57.79 -15.69 5.69
C GLY A 337 -57.74 -17.21 5.73
N SER A 338 -57.78 -17.80 6.91
CA SER A 338 -58.44 -19.07 7.24
C SER A 338 -57.81 -19.63 8.50
N ALA A 339 -58.43 -19.33 9.64
CA ALA A 339 -58.25 -20.11 10.84
C ALA A 339 -58.84 -21.51 10.58
N ASP A 340 -58.02 -22.42 10.06
CA ASP A 340 -58.19 -23.83 10.35
C ASP A 340 -56.87 -24.36 10.89
N ALA A 341 -56.90 -24.63 12.19
CA ALA A 341 -55.79 -25.05 12.98
C ALA A 341 -55.27 -26.42 12.48
N LYS A 342 -54.02 -26.43 12.00
CA LYS A 342 -53.18 -27.63 12.08
C LYS A 342 -51.75 -27.25 12.43
N ASP A 343 -51.53 -27.29 13.74
CA ASP A 343 -50.28 -27.60 14.43
C ASP A 343 -49.16 -26.52 14.48
N PRO A 344 -49.11 -25.70 15.56
CA PRO A 344 -48.06 -24.69 15.77
C PRO A 344 -46.71 -25.28 16.26
N GLY A 345 -46.52 -26.60 16.22
CA GLY A 345 -45.34 -27.27 16.80
C GLY A 345 -44.01 -27.14 16.06
N ASN A 346 -43.97 -26.68 14.80
CA ASN A 346 -42.77 -26.81 13.96
C ASN A 346 -41.84 -25.59 13.90
N ALA A 347 -42.36 -24.36 14.05
CA ALA A 347 -41.54 -23.15 13.89
C ALA A 347 -40.67 -22.88 15.14
N THR A 348 -41.20 -23.18 16.32
CA THR A 348 -40.47 -23.06 17.59
C THR A 348 -39.40 -24.14 17.74
N ASP A 349 -39.62 -25.35 17.22
CA ASP A 349 -38.62 -26.43 17.25
C ASP A 349 -37.42 -26.14 16.32
N LEU A 350 -37.65 -25.50 15.16
CA LEU A 350 -36.57 -25.06 14.27
C LEU A 350 -35.69 -23.97 14.90
N LEU A 351 -36.29 -22.99 15.57
CA LEU A 351 -35.55 -21.95 16.29
C LEU A 351 -34.77 -22.53 17.48
N GLN A 352 -35.32 -23.51 18.20
CA GLN A 352 -34.60 -24.19 19.28
C GLN A 352 -33.46 -25.07 18.78
N ARG A 353 -33.61 -25.75 17.63
CA ARG A 353 -32.54 -26.54 17.00
C ARG A 353 -31.40 -25.65 16.49
N PHE A 354 -31.73 -24.51 15.88
CA PHE A 354 -30.74 -23.54 15.42
C PHE A 354 -29.96 -22.92 16.59
N ASN A 355 -30.64 -22.59 17.69
CA ASN A 355 -29.99 -22.05 18.89
C ASN A 355 -29.10 -23.08 19.59
N ARG A 356 -29.48 -24.38 19.57
CA ARG A 356 -28.62 -25.48 20.03
C ARG A 356 -27.37 -25.64 19.16
N TRP A 357 -27.49 -25.51 17.84
CA TRP A 357 -26.37 -25.58 16.92
C TRP A 357 -25.38 -24.42 17.06
N LEU A 358 -25.86 -23.20 17.34
CA LEU A 358 -24.98 -22.05 17.61
C LEU A 358 -24.16 -22.22 18.90
N ARG A 359 -24.71 -22.91 19.90
CA ARG A 359 -24.02 -23.18 21.17
C ARG A 359 -23.04 -24.35 21.13
N SER A 360 -23.15 -25.24 20.13
CA SER A 360 -22.30 -26.43 20.03
C SER A 360 -21.02 -26.23 19.21
N ARG A 361 -20.77 -25.03 18.66
CA ARG A 361 -19.48 -24.74 18.01
C ARG A 361 -18.41 -24.44 19.07
N PRO A 362 -17.27 -25.16 19.07
CA PRO A 362 -16.15 -24.79 19.92
C PRO A 362 -15.62 -23.43 19.50
N ARG A 363 -15.55 -22.50 20.45
CA ARG A 363 -14.83 -21.23 20.29
C ARG A 363 -13.36 -21.58 20.04
N LYS A 364 -12.86 -21.24 18.85
CA LYS A 364 -11.43 -21.17 18.57
C LYS A 364 -10.95 -19.76 18.83
#